data_AF-A0A9X8CQS5-F1
#
_entry.id   AF-A0A9X8CQS5-F1
#
_cell.length_a   1.000
_cell.length_b   1.000
_cell.length_c   1.000
_cell.angle_alpha   90.00
_cell.angle_beta   90.00
_cell.angle_gamma   90.00
#
_symmetry.space_group_name_H-M   'P 1'
#
loop_
_entity.id
_entity.type
_entity.pdbx_description
1 polymer ?
#
loop_
_entity_poly.entity_id
_entity_poly.type
_entity_poly.pdbx_seq_one_letter_code
_entity_poly.pdbx_strand_id
1 'polypeptide(L)'
;MVPSVTTLFARRHPGHARLLWHLYVPVRQRLVMRRVATVESTDEIDIALLTTHGLYSIEVKSLYSSIEVRLDNCKDAYCVTATPVGQDGQLLTNGITIDMGVAQNTAHVRALRTELDGLVSPQRIFNVTTYANQCGFEMHAPQGFRYAYVTTTSDCPENIVEVICRIEQKVAACWTNAEVDVLAERLAISYTDSDGSKQANHVKALSTARPSVADSSKSHKKRAHKPKTKAQPKYQSRKSQFIDEDVRDYLNGDYED
;
A
#
# COMPACT_ATOMS: atom_id res chain seq x y z
N MET A 1 -2.17 -9.99 19.75
CA MET A 1 -1.02 -9.52 18.95
C MET A 1 -1.08 -10.22 17.59
N VAL A 2 -1.29 -9.47 16.48
CA VAL A 2 -1.23 -10.05 15.12
C VAL A 2 0.23 -10.35 14.81
N PRO A 3 0.60 -11.57 14.41
CA PRO A 3 1.95 -11.82 13.93
C PRO A 3 2.16 -11.03 12.64
N SER A 4 3.30 -10.34 12.51
CA SER A 4 3.65 -9.67 11.25
C SER A 4 3.72 -10.69 10.11
N VAL A 5 3.45 -10.25 8.88
CA VAL A 5 3.59 -11.08 7.66
C VAL A 5 4.95 -11.80 7.64
N THR A 6 6.02 -11.11 8.02
CA THR A 6 7.38 -11.64 8.16
C THR A 6 7.49 -12.79 9.15
N THR A 7 6.85 -12.64 10.32
CA THR A 7 6.87 -13.69 11.35
C THR A 7 6.14 -14.94 10.88
N LEU A 8 5.07 -14.79 10.10
CA LEU A 8 4.35 -15.90 9.50
C LEU A 8 5.21 -16.61 8.44
N PHE A 9 5.84 -15.86 7.54
CA PHE A 9 6.72 -16.43 6.51
C PHE A 9 7.92 -17.17 7.10
N ALA A 10 8.64 -16.56 8.04
CA ALA A 10 9.81 -17.17 8.66
C ALA A 10 9.49 -18.48 9.41
N ARG A 11 8.25 -18.66 9.88
CA ARG A 11 7.83 -19.86 10.64
C ARG A 11 7.24 -20.98 9.79
N ARG A 12 6.69 -20.67 8.61
CA ARG A 12 5.85 -21.61 7.84
C ARG A 12 6.27 -21.82 6.38
N HIS A 13 7.22 -21.05 5.84
CA HIS A 13 7.68 -21.25 4.47
C HIS A 13 8.88 -22.21 4.39
N PRO A 14 8.77 -23.36 3.70
CA PRO A 14 9.84 -24.37 3.67
C PRO A 14 10.96 -24.10 2.65
N GLY A 15 10.83 -23.08 1.79
CA GLY A 15 11.81 -22.75 0.73
C GLY A 15 12.70 -21.53 1.03
N HIS A 16 13.86 -21.46 0.36
CA HIS A 16 14.78 -20.31 0.41
C HIS A 16 14.07 -19.04 -0.08
N ALA A 17 14.10 -17.99 0.74
CA ALA A 17 13.41 -16.75 0.45
C ALA A 17 14.16 -15.54 1.02
N ARG A 18 14.03 -14.40 0.34
CA ARG A 18 14.58 -13.10 0.73
C ARG A 18 13.47 -12.07 0.80
N LEU A 19 13.36 -11.42 1.95
CA LEU A 19 12.39 -10.36 2.19
C LEU A 19 13.05 -9.00 2.01
N LEU A 20 12.42 -8.12 1.24
CA LEU A 20 12.81 -6.74 1.05
C LEU A 20 11.65 -5.84 1.47
N TRP A 21 11.98 -4.75 2.15
CA TRP A 21 11.00 -3.79 2.68
C TRP A 21 11.13 -2.47 1.96
N HIS A 22 9.99 -1.77 1.81
CA HIS A 22 9.94 -0.39 1.32
C HIS A 22 10.74 -0.21 0.02
N LEU A 23 10.34 -0.92 -1.04
CA LEU A 23 10.95 -0.73 -2.35
C LEU A 23 10.36 0.52 -3.01
N TYR A 24 11.21 1.52 -3.23
CA TYR A 24 10.89 2.77 -3.89
C TYR A 24 11.20 2.66 -5.38
N VAL A 25 10.22 2.22 -6.17
CA VAL A 25 10.35 1.92 -7.60
C VAL A 25 10.01 3.17 -8.42
N PRO A 26 10.90 3.63 -9.32
CA PRO A 26 10.59 4.75 -10.21
C PRO A 26 9.36 4.45 -11.08
N VAL A 27 8.48 5.45 -11.23
CA VAL A 27 7.33 5.40 -12.12
C VAL A 27 7.51 6.47 -13.19
N ARG A 28 7.73 6.01 -14.42
CA ARG A 28 7.80 6.92 -15.58
C ARG A 28 6.39 7.28 -16.02
N GLN A 29 5.80 8.30 -15.40
CA GLN A 29 4.52 8.85 -15.88
C GLN A 29 4.77 9.80 -17.05
N ARG A 30 4.35 9.42 -18.26
CA ARG A 30 4.38 10.32 -19.41
C ARG A 30 3.21 11.31 -19.30
N LEU A 31 3.47 12.49 -18.74
CA LEU A 31 2.50 13.59 -18.75
C LEU A 31 2.21 14.03 -20.18
N VAL A 32 0.98 13.79 -20.65
CA VAL A 32 0.43 14.38 -21.90
C VAL A 32 0.03 15.83 -21.61
N MET A 33 0.96 16.65 -21.09
CA MET A 33 0.78 18.09 -21.06
C MET A 33 2.03 18.78 -21.57
N ARG A 34 1.76 19.78 -22.42
CA ARG A 34 2.67 20.44 -23.35
C ARG A 34 3.96 20.92 -22.66
N ARG A 35 5.09 20.36 -23.10
CA ARG A 35 6.48 20.83 -22.93
C ARG A 35 7.03 20.82 -21.49
N VAL A 36 7.95 19.87 -21.29
CA VAL A 36 9.08 19.84 -20.34
C VAL A 36 8.74 19.73 -18.86
N ALA A 37 8.50 18.48 -18.42
CA ALA A 37 9.29 17.79 -17.39
C ALA A 37 8.73 16.36 -17.25
N THR A 38 9.56 15.33 -17.41
CA THR A 38 9.25 14.02 -16.82
C THR A 38 9.29 14.22 -15.32
N VAL A 39 8.12 14.19 -14.67
CA VAL A 39 8.11 14.03 -13.22
C VAL A 39 8.47 12.57 -12.98
N GLU A 40 9.71 12.32 -12.59
CA GLU A 40 10.08 11.05 -12.00
C GLU A 40 9.36 11.00 -10.65
N SER A 41 8.24 10.28 -10.62
CA SER A 41 7.59 9.89 -9.38
C SER A 41 8.13 8.53 -8.96
N THR A 42 7.92 8.18 -7.70
CA THR A 42 8.33 6.90 -7.15
C THR A 42 7.10 6.27 -6.53
N ASP A 43 6.88 4.98 -6.76
CA ASP A 43 5.88 4.18 -6.06
C ASP A 43 6.59 3.39 -4.95
N GLU A 44 5.92 3.24 -3.82
CA GLU A 44 6.39 2.40 -2.72
C GLU A 44 5.68 1.04 -2.77
N ILE A 45 6.46 -0.04 -2.69
CA ILE A 45 5.97 -1.39 -2.46
C ILE A 45 6.35 -1.76 -1.03
N ASP A 46 5.36 -2.04 -0.19
CA ASP A 46 5.56 -2.32 1.24
C ASP A 46 6.56 -3.47 1.45
N ILE A 47 6.29 -4.59 0.77
CA ILE A 47 7.04 -5.82 0.92
C ILE A 47 7.25 -6.46 -0.45
N ALA A 48 8.49 -6.84 -0.74
CA ALA A 48 8.81 -7.75 -1.82
C ALA A 48 9.40 -9.04 -1.24
N LEU A 49 8.74 -10.16 -1.50
CA LEU A 49 9.24 -11.49 -1.16
C LEU A 49 9.81 -12.13 -2.43
N LEU A 50 11.09 -12.45 -2.42
CA LEU A 50 11.73 -13.18 -3.49
C LEU A 50 11.96 -14.63 -3.05
N THR A 51 11.56 -15.57 -3.89
CA THR A 51 11.71 -17.02 -3.67
C THR A 51 12.35 -17.65 -4.91
N THR A 52 12.61 -18.96 -4.88
CA THR A 52 13.03 -19.70 -6.08
C THR A 52 11.95 -19.78 -7.17
N HIS A 53 10.69 -19.46 -6.87
CA HIS A 53 9.56 -19.56 -7.79
C HIS A 53 9.14 -18.22 -8.42
N GLY A 54 9.40 -17.11 -7.72
CA GLY A 54 9.02 -15.78 -8.18
C GLY A 54 9.22 -14.67 -7.16
N LEU A 55 8.87 -13.46 -7.62
CA LEU A 55 8.87 -12.21 -6.88
C LEU A 55 7.43 -11.81 -6.54
N TYR A 56 7.08 -11.80 -5.27
CA TYR A 56 5.77 -11.41 -4.78
C TYR A 56 5.80 -9.95 -4.32
N SER A 57 5.08 -9.08 -5.03
CA SER A 57 4.83 -7.69 -4.63
C SER A 57 3.64 -7.69 -3.68
N ILE A 58 3.94 -7.52 -2.40
CA ILE A 58 2.98 -7.63 -1.29
C ILE A 58 2.65 -6.22 -0.80
N GLU A 59 1.44 -5.78 -1.08
CA GLU A 59 0.81 -4.61 -0.45
C GLU A 59 0.15 -5.05 0.85
N VAL A 60 0.40 -4.35 1.96
CA VAL A 60 -0.17 -4.65 3.28
C VAL A 60 -1.16 -3.57 3.67
N LYS A 61 -2.44 -3.95 3.75
CA LYS A 61 -3.51 -3.10 4.28
C LYS A 61 -3.82 -3.47 5.73
N SER A 62 -3.68 -2.51 6.64
CA SER A 62 -4.13 -2.65 8.02
C SER A 62 -5.45 -1.90 8.20
N LEU A 63 -6.57 -2.61 8.13
CA LEU A 63 -7.91 -2.07 8.33
C LEU A 63 -8.52 -2.73 9.56
N TYR A 64 -9.02 -1.94 10.51
CA TYR A 64 -9.79 -2.45 11.65
C TYR A 64 -11.25 -2.69 11.23
N SER A 65 -11.43 -3.65 10.31
CA SER A 65 -12.70 -3.93 9.65
C SER A 65 -12.83 -5.41 9.32
N SER A 66 -14.05 -5.94 9.33
CA SER A 66 -14.35 -7.20 8.66
C SER A 66 -14.23 -7.01 7.16
N ILE A 67 -13.54 -7.93 6.48
CA ILE A 67 -13.20 -7.84 5.07
C ILE A 67 -13.97 -8.90 4.29
N GLU A 68 -14.66 -8.46 3.24
CA GLU A 68 -15.32 -9.34 2.29
C GLU A 68 -14.76 -9.08 0.88
N VAL A 69 -14.35 -10.16 0.20
CA VAL A 69 -13.80 -10.10 -1.15
C VAL A 69 -14.72 -10.79 -2.13
N ARG A 70 -15.19 -10.05 -3.13
CA ARG A 70 -16.07 -10.53 -4.22
C ARG A 70 -15.51 -10.14 -5.58
N LEU A 71 -16.08 -10.68 -6.66
CA LEU A 71 -15.86 -10.15 -8.00
C LEU A 71 -16.81 -8.99 -8.29
N ASP A 72 -16.29 -7.88 -8.79
CA ASP A 72 -17.09 -6.84 -9.46
C ASP A 72 -17.19 -7.21 -10.94
N ASN A 73 -18.31 -7.84 -11.33
CA ASN A 73 -18.53 -8.27 -12.71
C ASN A 73 -18.57 -7.11 -13.72
N CYS A 74 -18.88 -5.88 -13.27
CA CYS A 74 -18.92 -4.72 -14.14
C CYS A 74 -17.53 -4.15 -14.39
N LYS A 75 -16.66 -4.18 -13.37
CA LYS A 75 -15.29 -3.65 -13.43
C LYS A 75 -14.25 -4.71 -13.77
N ASP A 76 -14.64 -5.98 -13.80
CA ASP A 76 -13.75 -7.10 -14.12
C ASP A 76 -12.51 -7.09 -13.18
N ALA A 77 -12.78 -6.88 -11.88
CA ALA A 77 -11.79 -6.73 -10.83
C ALA A 77 -12.32 -7.32 -9.50
N TYR A 78 -11.44 -7.45 -8.50
CA TYR A 78 -11.88 -7.71 -7.13
C TYR A 78 -12.58 -6.47 -6.55
N CYS A 79 -13.70 -6.70 -5.87
CA CYS A 79 -14.35 -5.75 -4.99
C CYS A 79 -14.03 -6.16 -3.55
N VAL A 80 -13.36 -5.29 -2.81
CA VAL A 80 -13.08 -5.53 -1.40
C VAL A 80 -13.92 -4.57 -0.56
N THR A 81 -14.87 -5.12 0.17
CA THR A 81 -15.71 -4.38 1.11
C THR A 81 -15.10 -4.47 2.49
N ALA A 82 -14.84 -3.33 3.11
CA ALA A 82 -14.42 -3.24 4.50
C ALA A 82 -15.58 -2.70 5.35
N THR A 83 -16.04 -3.51 6.29
CA THR A 83 -17.10 -3.17 7.25
C THR A 83 -16.48 -2.92 8.62
N PRO A 84 -16.55 -1.69 9.17
CA PRO A 84 -15.96 -1.39 10.46
C PRO A 84 -16.53 -2.25 11.58
N VAL A 85 -15.72 -2.52 12.61
CA VAL A 85 -16.14 -3.30 13.78
C VAL A 85 -16.15 -2.42 15.02
N GLY A 86 -17.26 -2.48 15.77
CA GLY A 86 -17.43 -1.79 17.04
C GLY A 86 -16.59 -2.37 18.17
N GLN A 87 -16.56 -1.68 19.31
CA GLN A 87 -15.81 -2.14 20.49
C GLN A 87 -16.32 -3.47 21.06
N ASP A 88 -17.60 -3.77 20.83
CA ASP A 88 -18.27 -5.02 21.22
C ASP A 88 -18.10 -6.14 20.18
N GLY A 89 -17.33 -5.91 19.11
CA GLY A 89 -17.13 -6.88 18.03
C GLY A 89 -18.27 -6.92 17.02
N GLN A 90 -19.30 -6.08 17.14
CA GLN A 90 -20.39 -6.04 16.17
C GLN A 90 -20.01 -5.26 14.91
N LEU A 91 -20.51 -5.70 13.76
CA LEU A 91 -20.35 -4.98 12.50
C LEU A 91 -21.15 -3.69 12.51
N LEU A 92 -20.50 -2.58 12.18
CA LEU A 92 -21.12 -1.27 12.04
C LEU A 92 -21.62 -1.10 10.61
N THR A 93 -22.92 -0.86 10.45
CA THR A 93 -23.56 -0.70 9.13
C THR A 93 -23.24 0.67 8.50
N ASN A 94 -22.86 1.63 9.31
CA ASN A 94 -22.37 2.94 8.95
C ASN A 94 -20.84 2.90 8.75
N GLY A 95 -20.36 3.49 7.65
CA GLY A 95 -18.92 3.57 7.34
C GLY A 95 -18.37 2.39 6.54
N ILE A 96 -19.24 1.59 5.90
CA ILE A 96 -18.81 0.58 4.92
C ILE A 96 -18.08 1.28 3.77
N THR A 97 -16.88 0.80 3.47
CA THR A 97 -16.03 1.36 2.40
C THR A 97 -15.62 0.29 1.41
N ILE A 98 -15.45 0.68 0.16
CA ILE A 98 -14.79 -0.15 -0.85
C ILE A 98 -13.30 0.18 -0.83
N ASP A 99 -12.48 -0.82 -0.49
CA ASP A 99 -11.04 -0.68 -0.51
C ASP A 99 -10.49 -0.83 -1.94
N MET A 100 -9.51 0.01 -2.25
CA MET A 100 -8.88 0.08 -3.58
C MET A 100 -7.50 -0.58 -3.61
N GLY A 101 -7.07 -1.26 -2.53
CA GLY A 101 -5.73 -1.81 -2.36
C GLY A 101 -5.30 -2.73 -3.50
N VAL A 102 -6.20 -3.60 -3.97
CA VAL A 102 -5.90 -4.49 -5.10
C VAL A 102 -5.61 -3.72 -6.40
N ALA A 103 -6.39 -2.66 -6.67
CA ALA A 103 -6.20 -1.82 -7.84
C ALA A 103 -4.92 -0.97 -7.72
N GLN A 104 -4.62 -0.47 -6.52
CA GLN A 104 -3.38 0.24 -6.21
C GLN A 104 -2.15 -0.66 -6.44
N ASN A 105 -2.12 -1.85 -5.85
CA ASN A 105 -1.00 -2.78 -6.03
C ASN A 105 -0.88 -3.27 -7.49
N THR A 106 -1.98 -3.34 -8.24
CA THR A 106 -1.92 -3.60 -9.69
C THR A 106 -1.12 -2.53 -10.43
N ALA A 107 -1.22 -1.26 -10.01
CA ALA A 107 -0.41 -0.19 -10.59
C ALA A 107 1.07 -0.34 -10.20
N HIS A 108 1.36 -0.63 -8.93
CA HIS A 108 2.73 -0.86 -8.44
C HIS A 108 3.41 -2.03 -9.16
N VAL A 109 2.71 -3.14 -9.36
CA VAL A 109 3.22 -4.30 -10.11
C VAL A 109 3.48 -3.97 -11.58
N ARG A 110 2.70 -3.07 -12.21
CA ARG A 110 2.99 -2.60 -13.57
C ARG A 110 4.27 -1.77 -13.63
N ALA A 111 4.48 -0.89 -12.66
CA ALA A 111 5.72 -0.12 -12.54
C ALA A 111 6.92 -1.07 -12.33
N LEU A 112 6.81 -2.00 -11.37
CA LEU A 112 7.84 -3.01 -11.09
C LEU A 112 8.18 -3.86 -12.33
N ARG A 113 7.18 -4.31 -13.09
CA ARG A 113 7.40 -5.06 -14.34
C ARG A 113 8.16 -4.27 -15.39
N THR A 114 7.93 -2.95 -15.45
CA THR A 114 8.64 -2.08 -16.40
C THR A 114 10.08 -1.89 -15.96
N GLU A 115 10.31 -1.63 -14.68
CA GLU A 115 11.67 -1.40 -14.15
C GLU A 115 12.52 -2.68 -14.11
N LEU A 116 11.90 -3.86 -14.01
CA LEU A 116 12.58 -5.15 -14.02
C LEU A 116 12.59 -5.84 -15.39
N ASP A 117 12.20 -5.15 -16.46
CA ASP A 117 12.21 -5.73 -17.81
C ASP A 117 13.60 -6.26 -18.19
N GLY A 118 13.64 -7.46 -18.77
CA GLY A 118 14.88 -8.20 -19.06
C GLY A 118 15.61 -8.79 -17.85
N LEU A 119 15.25 -8.44 -16.61
CA LEU A 119 15.83 -9.02 -15.38
C LEU A 119 14.91 -10.06 -14.75
N VAL A 120 13.62 -9.76 -14.64
CA VAL A 120 12.61 -10.66 -14.08
C VAL A 120 11.49 -10.84 -15.10
N SER A 121 11.20 -12.09 -15.46
CA SER A 121 10.07 -12.41 -16.33
C SER A 121 8.76 -11.87 -15.72
N PRO A 122 7.91 -11.14 -16.47
CA PRO A 122 6.66 -10.60 -15.96
C PRO A 122 5.70 -11.65 -15.36
N GLN A 123 5.78 -12.89 -15.84
CA GLN A 123 5.01 -14.04 -15.34
C GLN A 123 5.50 -14.55 -13.97
N ARG A 124 6.68 -14.10 -13.54
CA ARG A 124 7.29 -14.41 -12.23
C ARG A 124 7.10 -13.28 -11.22
N ILE A 125 6.36 -12.24 -11.58
CA ILE A 125 5.98 -11.14 -10.67
C ILE A 125 4.50 -11.30 -10.30
N PHE A 126 4.26 -11.62 -9.03
CA PHE A 126 2.95 -11.90 -8.46
C PHE A 126 2.42 -10.70 -7.68
N ASN A 127 1.17 -10.31 -7.96
CA ASN A 127 0.47 -9.23 -7.27
C ASN A 127 -0.28 -9.78 -6.07
N VAL A 128 0.17 -9.47 -4.85
CA VAL A 128 -0.43 -9.96 -3.61
C VAL A 128 -0.88 -8.78 -2.76
N THR A 129 -2.17 -8.68 -2.47
CA THR A 129 -2.70 -7.70 -1.51
C THR A 129 -3.10 -8.42 -0.24
N THR A 130 -2.61 -7.96 0.90
CA THR A 130 -2.73 -8.66 2.18
C THR A 130 -3.40 -7.77 3.20
N TYR A 131 -4.52 -8.23 3.75
CA TYR A 131 -5.21 -7.54 4.84
C TYR A 131 -4.71 -8.08 6.18
N ALA A 132 -3.92 -7.27 6.88
CA ALA A 132 -3.55 -7.50 8.27
C ALA A 132 -4.80 -7.29 9.13
N ASN A 133 -5.43 -8.40 9.50
CA ASN A 133 -6.80 -8.38 10.00
C ASN A 133 -6.99 -9.34 11.19
N GLN A 134 -7.90 -8.96 12.10
CA GLN A 134 -8.39 -9.78 13.21
C GLN A 134 -9.93 -9.77 13.31
N CYS A 135 -10.60 -9.03 12.44
CA CYS A 135 -12.02 -8.69 12.53
C CYS A 135 -12.92 -9.56 11.62
N GLY A 136 -12.35 -10.57 10.98
CA GLY A 136 -13.05 -11.47 10.05
C GLY A 136 -12.68 -11.22 8.60
N PHE A 137 -12.47 -12.31 7.85
CA PHE A 137 -12.07 -12.27 6.44
C PHE A 137 -12.84 -13.34 5.66
N GLU A 138 -13.58 -12.93 4.65
CA GLU A 138 -14.34 -13.81 3.77
C GLU A 138 -13.95 -13.62 2.30
N MET A 139 -13.65 -14.73 1.64
CA MET A 139 -13.29 -14.76 0.22
C MET A 139 -14.37 -15.51 -0.57
N HIS A 140 -15.14 -14.78 -1.38
CA HIS A 140 -16.18 -15.32 -2.26
C HIS A 140 -15.77 -15.34 -3.73
N ALA A 141 -14.54 -14.89 -4.03
CA ALA A 141 -13.98 -14.86 -5.37
C ALA A 141 -12.86 -15.91 -5.53
N PRO A 142 -12.60 -16.42 -6.75
CA PRO A 142 -11.45 -17.29 -6.99
C PRO A 142 -10.14 -16.52 -6.78
N GLN A 143 -9.10 -17.19 -6.31
CA GLN A 143 -7.73 -16.63 -6.24
C GLN A 143 -7.10 -16.50 -7.63
N GLY A 144 -6.21 -15.52 -7.81
CA GLY A 144 -5.45 -15.32 -9.05
C GLY A 144 -6.25 -14.68 -10.19
N PHE A 145 -7.47 -14.19 -9.91
CA PHE A 145 -8.27 -13.49 -10.91
C PHE A 145 -7.54 -12.23 -11.37
N ARG A 146 -7.41 -12.06 -12.70
CA ARG A 146 -6.61 -10.99 -13.31
C ARG A 146 -5.19 -10.90 -12.76
N TYR A 147 -4.59 -12.04 -12.41
CA TYR A 147 -3.23 -12.17 -11.86
C TYR A 147 -3.01 -11.50 -10.49
N ALA A 148 -4.10 -11.19 -9.76
CA ALA A 148 -4.03 -10.68 -8.41
C ALA A 148 -4.46 -11.75 -7.39
N TYR A 149 -3.83 -11.71 -6.23
CA TYR A 149 -4.11 -12.58 -5.10
C TYR A 149 -4.48 -11.71 -3.91
N VAL A 150 -5.54 -12.09 -3.20
CA VAL A 150 -6.03 -11.36 -2.03
C VAL A 150 -5.92 -12.27 -0.84
N THR A 151 -5.20 -11.83 0.19
CA THR A 151 -4.82 -12.68 1.31
C THR A 151 -5.05 -11.95 2.64
N THR A 152 -4.89 -12.68 3.74
CA THR A 152 -4.95 -12.13 5.09
C THR A 152 -3.85 -12.71 5.98
N THR A 153 -3.62 -12.06 7.12
CA THR A 153 -2.82 -12.63 8.22
C THR A 153 -3.64 -13.54 9.14
N SER A 154 -4.95 -13.58 8.97
CA SER A 154 -5.86 -14.43 9.76
C SER A 154 -5.54 -15.91 9.56
N ASP A 155 -5.90 -16.74 10.54
CA ASP A 155 -5.74 -18.20 10.45
C ASP A 155 -6.91 -18.81 9.66
N CYS A 156 -6.80 -18.77 8.33
CA CYS A 156 -7.77 -19.30 7.39
C CYS A 156 -7.05 -19.78 6.10
N PRO A 157 -7.73 -20.46 5.17
CA PRO A 157 -7.10 -20.91 3.93
C PRO A 157 -6.48 -19.76 3.11
N GLU A 158 -7.05 -18.56 3.19
CA GLU A 158 -6.57 -17.34 2.54
C GLU A 158 -5.43 -16.65 3.28
N ASN A 159 -4.85 -17.31 4.29
CA ASN A 159 -3.61 -16.87 4.90
C ASN A 159 -2.53 -16.66 3.83
N ILE A 160 -1.76 -15.58 3.94
CA ILE A 160 -0.75 -15.22 2.94
C ILE A 160 0.25 -16.34 2.66
N VAL A 161 0.69 -17.08 3.68
CA VAL A 161 1.65 -18.18 3.49
C VAL A 161 1.01 -19.32 2.69
N GLU A 162 -0.22 -19.72 3.04
CA GLU A 162 -0.95 -20.78 2.36
C GLU A 162 -1.25 -20.42 0.90
N VAL A 163 -1.56 -19.15 0.62
CA VAL A 163 -1.77 -18.67 -0.75
C VAL A 163 -0.46 -18.74 -1.55
N ILE A 164 0.66 -18.27 -0.99
CA ILE A 164 1.96 -18.36 -1.68
C ILE A 164 2.35 -19.82 -1.93
N CYS A 165 2.25 -20.71 -0.94
CA CYS A 165 2.52 -22.13 -1.15
C CYS A 165 1.64 -22.73 -2.26
N ARG A 166 0.36 -22.37 -2.34
CA ARG A 166 -0.54 -22.81 -3.43
C ARG A 166 -0.15 -22.24 -4.80
N ILE A 167 0.45 -21.05 -4.86
CA ILE A 167 1.02 -20.50 -6.11
C ILE A 167 2.24 -21.34 -6.52
N GLU A 168 3.17 -21.57 -5.58
CA GLU A 168 4.41 -22.31 -5.85
C GLU A 168 4.17 -23.76 -6.26
N GLN A 169 3.13 -24.42 -5.72
CA GLN A 169 2.72 -25.76 -6.15
C GLN A 169 2.32 -25.83 -7.64
N LYS A 170 1.90 -24.71 -8.24
CA LYS A 170 1.45 -24.63 -9.64
C LYS A 170 2.52 -24.08 -10.58
N VAL A 171 3.63 -23.60 -10.03
CA VAL A 171 4.63 -22.81 -10.75
C VAL A 171 5.98 -23.46 -10.52
N ALA A 172 6.66 -23.90 -11.60
CA ALA A 172 7.99 -24.50 -11.45
C ALA A 172 9.02 -23.47 -10.95
N ALA A 173 9.99 -23.90 -10.14
CA ALA A 173 11.11 -23.06 -9.74
C ALA A 173 11.84 -22.50 -10.98
N CYS A 174 12.22 -21.21 -10.91
CA CYS A 174 12.92 -20.51 -11.98
C CYS A 174 14.29 -19.97 -11.58
N TRP A 175 14.60 -19.96 -10.28
CA TRP A 175 15.89 -19.52 -9.75
C TRP A 175 16.44 -20.52 -8.74
N THR A 176 17.76 -20.62 -8.69
CA THR A 176 18.51 -21.25 -7.61
C THR A 176 18.56 -20.34 -6.38
N ASN A 177 18.92 -20.89 -5.22
CA ASN A 177 19.06 -20.10 -3.98
C ASN A 177 20.08 -18.96 -4.15
N ALA A 178 21.20 -19.21 -4.84
CA ALA A 178 22.23 -18.20 -5.08
C ALA A 178 21.72 -17.07 -6.00
N GLU A 179 20.95 -17.39 -7.04
CA GLU A 179 20.34 -16.38 -7.91
C GLU A 179 19.31 -15.53 -7.16
N VAL A 180 18.55 -16.13 -6.24
CA VAL A 180 17.64 -15.41 -5.34
C VAL A 180 18.43 -14.40 -4.49
N ASP A 181 19.55 -14.82 -3.89
CA ASP A 181 20.35 -13.92 -3.05
C ASP A 181 20.94 -12.75 -3.85
N VAL A 182 21.49 -13.03 -5.04
CA VAL A 182 22.06 -12.01 -5.93
C VAL A 182 20.99 -11.02 -6.41
N LEU A 183 19.82 -11.52 -6.80
CA LEU A 183 18.71 -10.66 -7.23
C LEU A 183 18.19 -9.83 -6.06
N ALA A 184 18.05 -10.41 -4.87
CA ALA A 184 17.61 -9.67 -3.68
C ALA A 184 18.57 -8.53 -3.33
N GLU A 185 19.89 -8.77 -3.37
CA GLU A 185 20.90 -7.74 -3.13
C GLU A 185 20.84 -6.62 -4.19
N ARG A 186 20.69 -7.00 -5.47
CA ARG A 186 20.55 -6.02 -6.56
C ARG A 186 19.32 -5.13 -6.38
N LEU A 187 18.17 -5.72 -6.03
CA LEU A 187 16.94 -4.98 -5.75
C LEU A 187 17.10 -4.08 -4.51
N ALA A 188 17.76 -4.57 -3.45
CA ALA A 188 18.03 -3.79 -2.27
C ALA A 188 18.84 -2.53 -2.60
N ILE A 189 19.97 -2.66 -3.30
CA ILE A 189 20.83 -1.53 -3.68
C ILE A 189 20.06 -0.52 -4.55
N SER A 190 19.25 -1.01 -5.48
CA SER A 190 18.59 -0.16 -6.47
C SER A 190 17.39 0.60 -5.91
N TYR A 191 16.59 -0.04 -5.05
CA TYR A 191 15.25 0.42 -4.73
C TYR A 191 14.97 0.60 -3.24
N THR A 192 15.78 0.04 -2.33
CA THR A 192 15.63 0.38 -0.90
C THR A 192 16.25 1.74 -0.61
N ASP A 193 15.86 2.32 0.52
CA ASP A 193 16.17 3.70 0.85
C ASP A 193 16.77 3.82 2.25
N SER A 194 18.00 3.33 2.41
CA SER A 194 18.70 3.35 3.70
C SER A 194 18.98 4.76 4.22
N ASP A 195 19.00 5.78 3.35
CA ASP A 195 19.27 7.18 3.69
C ASP A 195 18.00 8.08 3.72
N GLY A 196 16.82 7.53 3.41
CA GLY A 196 15.54 8.24 3.43
C GLY A 196 15.31 9.19 2.23
N SER A 197 16.23 9.24 1.26
CA SER A 197 16.16 10.17 0.13
C SER A 197 15.02 9.83 -0.85
N LYS A 198 14.80 8.55 -1.16
CA LYS A 198 13.73 8.09 -2.05
C LYS A 198 12.35 8.23 -1.39
N GLN A 199 12.25 7.97 -0.09
CA GLN A 199 11.04 8.18 0.71
C GLN A 199 10.65 9.65 0.73
N ALA A 200 11.59 10.56 0.97
CA ALA A 200 11.32 12.00 0.92
C ALA A 200 10.80 12.44 -0.46
N ASN A 201 11.40 11.91 -1.54
CA ASN A 201 10.94 12.15 -2.90
C ASN A 201 9.53 11.57 -3.17
N HIS A 202 9.25 10.37 -2.67
CA HIS A 202 7.94 9.74 -2.75
C HIS A 202 6.86 10.58 -2.05
N VAL A 203 7.09 10.99 -0.81
CA VAL A 203 6.18 11.86 -0.04
C VAL A 203 5.94 13.19 -0.76
N LYS A 204 6.98 13.80 -1.31
CA LYS A 204 6.87 15.02 -2.12
C LYS A 204 6.01 14.78 -3.37
N ALA A 205 6.22 13.68 -4.09
CA ALA A 205 5.44 13.34 -5.28
C ALA A 205 3.95 13.16 -4.95
N LEU A 206 3.62 12.45 -3.87
CA LEU A 206 2.23 12.29 -3.39
C LEU A 206 1.59 13.64 -3.05
N SER A 207 2.33 14.56 -2.43
CA SER A 207 1.82 15.90 -2.08
C SER A 207 1.48 16.74 -3.32
N THR A 208 2.27 16.61 -4.39
CA THR A 208 2.04 17.30 -5.66
C THR A 208 0.98 16.64 -6.55
N ALA A 209 0.73 15.34 -6.38
CA ALA A 209 -0.27 14.59 -7.14
C ALA A 209 -1.70 14.76 -6.59
N ARG A 210 -1.86 15.28 -5.37
CA ARG A 210 -3.20 15.67 -4.86
C ARG A 210 -3.68 16.88 -5.66
N PRO A 211 -4.83 16.81 -6.36
CA PRO A 211 -5.43 18.02 -6.91
C PRO A 211 -5.65 18.98 -5.76
N SER A 212 -5.14 20.21 -5.88
CA SER A 212 -5.57 21.30 -5.00
C SER A 212 -7.09 21.28 -5.05
N VAL A 213 -7.74 21.07 -3.91
CA VAL A 213 -9.19 21.25 -3.80
C VAL A 213 -9.42 22.70 -4.21
N ALA A 214 -9.81 22.90 -5.47
CA ALA A 214 -10.24 24.18 -5.94
C ALA A 214 -11.52 24.45 -5.16
N ASP A 215 -11.46 25.41 -4.23
CA ASP A 215 -12.65 25.96 -3.57
C ASP A 215 -13.69 26.28 -4.66
N SER A 216 -14.66 25.38 -4.80
CA SER A 216 -15.81 25.53 -5.66
C SER A 216 -16.78 26.48 -4.97
N SER A 217 -16.36 27.74 -4.80
CA SER A 217 -17.19 28.82 -4.31
C SER A 217 -17.01 30.05 -5.18
N LYS A 218 -17.45 29.96 -6.45
CA LYS A 218 -17.85 31.16 -7.22
C LYS A 218 -19.20 30.92 -7.88
N SER A 219 -20.21 31.21 -7.07
CA SER A 219 -21.57 31.53 -7.45
C SER A 219 -21.64 32.57 -8.57
N HIS A 220 -22.62 32.39 -9.45
CA HIS A 220 -23.02 33.36 -10.47
C HIS A 220 -23.23 34.76 -9.88
N LYS A 221 -22.37 35.72 -10.22
CA LYS A 221 -22.64 37.15 -9.98
C LYS A 221 -23.49 37.72 -11.12
N LYS A 222 -24.81 37.74 -10.91
CA LYS A 222 -25.66 38.80 -11.48
C LYS A 222 -25.23 40.14 -10.87
N ARG A 223 -25.05 41.15 -11.74
CA ARG A 223 -24.84 42.55 -11.37
C ARG A 223 -26.04 43.06 -10.57
N ALA A 224 -25.79 43.68 -9.42
CA ALA A 224 -26.67 44.68 -8.83
C ALA A 224 -25.88 45.63 -7.91
N HIS A 225 -26.37 46.86 -7.86
CA HIS A 225 -25.79 48.09 -7.33
C HIS A 225 -25.22 48.06 -5.90
N LYS A 226 -24.18 48.90 -5.67
CA LYS A 226 -23.74 49.38 -4.34
C LYS A 226 -24.86 50.18 -3.65
N PRO A 227 -24.92 50.12 -2.30
CA PRO A 227 -24.52 51.31 -1.54
C PRO A 227 -23.61 51.02 -0.32
N LYS A 228 -23.01 52.11 0.19
CA LYS A 228 -22.15 52.28 1.39
C LYS A 228 -22.94 51.88 2.67
N THR A 229 -22.41 51.47 3.84
CA THR A 229 -21.28 51.98 4.65
C THR A 229 -21.09 51.06 5.90
N LYS A 230 -19.88 51.09 6.49
CA LYS A 230 -19.50 50.86 7.92
C LYS A 230 -19.90 49.57 8.65
N ALA A 231 -18.88 48.75 8.96
CA ALA A 231 -18.35 48.46 10.31
C ALA A 231 -17.59 47.11 10.29
N GLN A 232 -16.30 47.13 10.62
CA GLN A 232 -15.51 45.93 10.86
C GLN A 232 -15.62 45.52 12.33
N PRO A 233 -15.77 44.21 12.62
CA PRO A 233 -15.17 43.59 13.78
C PRO A 233 -13.93 42.80 13.35
N LYS A 234 -12.80 43.10 14.00
CA LYS A 234 -11.59 42.27 14.00
C LYS A 234 -11.94 40.90 14.59
N TYR A 235 -11.73 39.82 13.84
CA TYR A 235 -11.64 38.48 14.42
C TYR A 235 -10.17 38.07 14.53
N GLN A 236 -9.80 37.77 15.77
CA GLN A 236 -8.49 37.38 16.24
C GLN A 236 -8.07 36.02 15.68
N SER A 237 -6.79 35.88 15.32
CA SER A 237 -6.18 34.57 15.11
C SER A 237 -6.11 33.84 16.45
N ARG A 238 -6.94 32.81 16.65
CA ARG A 238 -6.69 31.80 17.68
C ARG A 238 -5.60 30.87 17.15
N LYS A 239 -4.37 31.09 17.64
CA LYS A 239 -3.33 30.06 17.70
C LYS A 239 -3.90 28.89 18.50
N SER A 240 -3.95 27.71 17.90
CA SER A 240 -4.17 26.46 18.61
C SER A 240 -2.94 26.20 19.49
N GLN A 241 -3.04 26.53 20.77
CA GLN A 241 -2.26 25.87 21.82
C GLN A 241 -3.03 24.61 22.18
N PHE A 242 -2.46 23.43 21.92
CA PHE A 242 -2.64 22.27 22.78
C PHE A 242 -1.40 21.36 22.66
N ILE A 243 -0.51 21.57 23.64
CA ILE A 243 0.28 20.59 24.40
C ILE A 243 1.31 19.76 23.62
N ASP A 244 2.53 20.32 23.54
CA ASP A 244 3.79 19.57 23.66
C ASP A 244 4.01 19.27 25.15
N GLU A 245 3.72 18.05 25.59
CA GLU A 245 4.24 17.44 26.82
C GLU A 245 4.05 15.92 26.67
N ASP A 246 5.04 15.14 27.13
CA ASP A 246 5.11 13.66 27.16
C ASP A 246 5.74 12.88 26.00
N VAL A 247 6.92 13.30 25.51
CA VAL A 247 7.89 12.36 24.88
C VAL A 247 9.33 12.65 25.32
N ARG A 248 9.59 12.71 26.63
CA ARG A 248 10.96 12.76 27.17
C ARG A 248 11.31 11.70 28.21
N ASP A 249 10.40 10.81 28.57
CA ASP A 249 10.62 9.81 29.64
C ASP A 249 10.87 8.37 29.16
N TYR A 250 11.17 8.14 27.87
CA TYR A 250 11.42 6.79 27.35
C TYR A 250 12.86 6.51 26.89
N LEU A 251 13.82 7.39 27.18
CA LEU A 251 15.21 7.21 26.71
C LEU A 251 16.30 7.22 27.80
N ASN A 252 15.95 7.24 29.09
CA ASN A 252 16.92 7.06 30.17
C ASN A 252 16.51 5.87 31.04
N GLY A 253 17.06 4.71 30.70
CA GLY A 253 16.97 3.48 31.49
C GLY A 253 18.22 2.67 31.23
N ASP A 254 19.29 3.05 31.92
CA ASP A 254 20.56 2.33 32.02
C ASP A 254 20.30 0.89 32.51
N TYR A 255 20.80 -0.09 31.78
CA TYR A 255 20.97 -1.46 32.28
C TYR A 255 22.46 -1.63 32.63
N GLU A 256 22.79 -1.51 33.92
CA GLU A 256 24.02 -2.08 34.49
C GLU A 256 23.67 -3.43 35.17
N ASP A 257 24.47 -4.44 34.81
CA ASP A 257 24.76 -5.76 35.39
C ASP A 257 23.64 -6.67 35.93
#